data_AF-A0A2C9XW66-F1
#
_entry.id   AF-A0A2C9XW66-F1
#
_cell.length_a   1.000
_cell.length_b   1.000
_cell.length_c   1.000
_cell.angle_alpha   90.00
_cell.angle_beta   90.00
_cell.angle_gamma   90.00
#
_symmetry.space_group_name_H-M   'P 1'
#
loop_
_entity.id
_entity.type
_entity.pdbx_description
1 polymer ?
#
loop_
_entity_poly.entity_id
_entity_poly.type
_entity_poly.pdbx_seq_one_letter_code
_entity_poly.pdbx_strand_id
1 'polypeptide(L)'
;MVVLQSISFTNYALTTKTTNIIYGSAPYLTFDGGRTRVTNTEALLGISLSDGRTFTPTTNNSSSTNPIELPVDGQSFADIGMLVPTDTNSIALSSLIGTPYNYWGDDDGDGQGVNGVTATGSLNLSIVDKDNNPVNRSEVLTICKAPYKLTLSNSEGRLTTRYGVPNESRFTAGNATYYINPKAAPVICYARPASHLDSRDNRSRGLSAAVWEYPKGFLPQPPVPPSSYGLNFPTTGANNLYFDLDIGGSNQALSWAPVSHDKITATMTDSTSTSVRVTLTGPVATPSQWSSDNPGRIDKPSLPQVFELVGRDSSGNAVVKYRFMLRKWFVNRGSYGGTYSNTNSWCSRIGGYGVPKVKNLTNANCHSTPRCQSATPTSPDIYMRRHISAGFFTEWGEMPDYAGANFTRGRYWTSDGGNNSHIHVFDHSGQLDNHMWDSRQLLGLCVYPYP
;
A
#
# COMPACT_ATOMS: atom_id res chain seq x y z
N MET A 1 -63.99 41.34 62.98
CA MET A 1 -64.09 41.34 61.51
C MET A 1 -62.70 41.10 60.93
N VAL A 2 -62.42 39.87 60.50
CA VAL A 2 -61.60 39.56 59.33
C VAL A 2 -62.21 38.26 58.79
N VAL A 3 -62.76 38.32 57.58
CA VAL A 3 -63.15 37.14 56.81
C VAL A 3 -61.94 36.83 55.93
N LEU A 4 -61.28 35.70 56.15
CA LEU A 4 -60.39 35.11 55.16
C LEU A 4 -61.16 33.96 54.49
N GLN A 5 -61.62 34.21 53.27
CA GLN A 5 -61.87 33.15 52.30
C GLN A 5 -60.54 32.84 51.60
N SER A 6 -60.13 31.59 51.63
CA SER A 6 -59.11 31.06 50.72
C SER A 6 -59.64 29.79 50.06
N ILE A 7 -60.10 30.02 48.84
CA ILE A 7 -60.57 29.10 47.79
C ILE A 7 -59.56 27.97 47.52
N SER A 8 -60.07 26.73 47.43
CA SER A 8 -59.33 25.57 46.93
C SER A 8 -59.34 25.58 45.40
N PHE A 9 -58.17 25.58 44.76
CA PHE A 9 -58.08 25.36 43.31
C PHE A 9 -58.27 23.85 43.04
N THR A 10 -59.48 23.46 42.70
CA THR A 10 -59.72 22.19 42.01
C THR A 10 -59.12 22.26 40.60
N ASN A 11 -58.25 21.32 40.26
CA ASN A 11 -57.77 21.10 38.89
C ASN A 11 -58.98 20.86 37.98
N TYR A 12 -59.46 21.92 37.31
CA TYR A 12 -60.41 21.80 36.21
C TYR A 12 -59.63 21.34 34.98
N ALA A 13 -59.71 20.06 34.63
CA ALA A 13 -59.35 19.61 33.30
C ALA A 13 -60.38 20.19 32.32
N LEU A 14 -59.99 21.16 31.50
CA LEU A 14 -60.82 21.62 30.39
C LEU A 14 -60.92 20.51 29.35
N THR A 15 -62.08 19.87 29.27
CA THR A 15 -62.38 18.94 28.18
C THR A 15 -62.89 19.74 26.98
N THR A 16 -61.98 20.16 26.10
CA THR A 16 -62.33 20.77 24.82
C THR A 16 -62.57 19.67 23.79
N LYS A 17 -63.77 19.63 23.19
CA LYS A 17 -64.13 18.68 22.13
C LYS A 17 -64.19 19.44 20.81
N THR A 18 -63.27 19.17 19.89
CA THR A 18 -63.31 19.77 18.55
C THR A 18 -64.21 18.95 17.64
N THR A 19 -64.91 19.63 16.73
CA THR A 19 -65.71 18.99 15.66
C THR A 19 -64.83 18.43 14.54
N ASN A 20 -63.63 18.98 14.35
CA ASN A 20 -62.66 18.56 13.34
C ASN A 20 -61.36 18.09 14.01
N ILE A 21 -60.58 17.28 13.27
CA ILE A 21 -59.21 16.91 13.66
C ILE A 21 -58.36 18.18 13.72
N ILE A 22 -57.63 18.38 14.82
CA ILE A 22 -56.60 19.42 14.92
C ILE A 22 -55.35 18.86 14.23
N TYR A 23 -54.86 19.58 13.22
CA TYR A 23 -53.62 19.24 12.55
C TYR A 23 -52.46 19.97 13.21
N GLY A 24 -51.48 19.18 13.61
CA GLY A 24 -50.26 19.60 14.28
C GLY A 24 -49.04 19.52 13.38
N SER A 25 -47.88 19.29 13.98
CA SER A 25 -46.60 19.08 13.29
C SER A 25 -46.21 17.60 13.25
N ALA A 26 -45.51 17.17 12.20
CA ALA A 26 -44.91 15.84 12.19
C ALA A 26 -43.63 15.85 13.05
N PRO A 27 -43.30 14.76 13.75
CA PRO A 27 -42.03 14.65 14.43
C PRO A 27 -40.87 14.65 13.44
N TYR A 28 -39.71 15.18 13.81
CA TYR A 28 -38.54 15.29 12.94
C TYR A 28 -37.25 14.92 13.67
N LEU A 29 -36.21 14.55 12.91
CA LEU A 29 -34.86 14.44 13.45
C LEU A 29 -34.21 15.82 13.50
N THR A 30 -33.37 16.04 14.50
CA THR A 30 -32.58 17.26 14.67
C THR A 30 -31.27 16.91 15.38
N PHE A 31 -30.16 17.49 14.94
CA PHE A 31 -28.81 17.19 15.47
C PHE A 31 -28.19 18.36 16.23
N ASP A 32 -28.92 19.49 16.32
CA ASP A 32 -28.46 20.74 16.91
C ASP A 32 -29.41 21.27 18.00
N GLY A 33 -30.15 20.36 18.63
CA GLY A 33 -31.08 20.68 19.71
C GLY A 33 -32.35 21.40 19.23
N GLY A 34 -32.82 21.09 18.02
CA GLY A 34 -34.08 21.62 17.47
C GLY A 34 -33.94 22.90 16.66
N ARG A 35 -32.72 23.38 16.37
CA ARG A 35 -32.53 24.60 15.56
C ARG A 35 -32.79 24.33 14.08
N THR A 36 -32.43 23.14 13.61
CA THR A 36 -32.68 22.69 12.24
C THR A 36 -33.47 21.38 12.23
N ARG A 37 -34.38 21.27 11.26
CA ARG A 37 -35.13 20.04 10.98
C ARG A 37 -34.46 19.30 9.86
N VAL A 38 -34.23 18.02 10.08
CA VAL A 38 -33.76 17.10 9.06
C VAL A 38 -34.95 16.73 8.17
N THR A 39 -34.97 17.24 6.95
CA THR A 39 -36.06 17.03 5.99
C THR A 39 -35.82 15.88 5.03
N ASN A 40 -34.61 15.32 5.01
CA ASN A 40 -34.21 14.20 4.16
C ASN A 40 -33.11 13.36 4.82
N THR A 41 -32.69 12.28 4.17
CA THR A 41 -31.65 11.38 4.69
C THR A 41 -30.22 11.89 4.52
N GLU A 42 -30.02 13.05 3.90
CA GLU A 42 -28.69 13.62 3.67
C GLU A 42 -27.95 13.92 4.97
N ALA A 43 -28.67 14.48 5.95
CA ALA A 43 -28.11 14.85 7.23
C ALA A 43 -27.68 13.63 8.08
N LEU A 44 -28.19 12.44 7.76
CA LEU A 44 -27.79 11.19 8.41
C LEU A 44 -26.44 10.66 7.91
N LEU A 45 -26.05 11.05 6.71
CA LEU A 45 -24.91 10.49 5.97
C LEU A 45 -23.76 11.49 5.83
N GLY A 46 -23.81 12.60 6.56
CA GLY A 46 -22.77 13.62 6.56
C GLY A 46 -21.54 13.24 7.37
N ILE A 47 -20.41 13.84 7.02
CA ILE A 47 -19.14 13.75 7.77
C ILE A 47 -18.63 15.14 8.15
N SER A 48 -17.92 15.24 9.26
CA SER A 48 -17.22 16.46 9.67
C SER A 48 -15.76 16.19 10.01
N LEU A 49 -14.91 17.18 9.73
CA LEU A 49 -13.47 17.12 10.02
C LEU A 49 -13.11 18.07 11.16
N SER A 50 -11.95 17.84 11.78
CA SER A 50 -11.49 18.62 12.93
C SER A 50 -11.16 20.09 12.60
N ASP A 51 -11.06 20.46 11.33
CA ASP A 51 -10.88 21.84 10.86
C ASP A 51 -12.21 22.57 10.57
N GLY A 52 -13.35 21.94 10.89
CA GLY A 52 -14.68 22.52 10.72
C GLY A 52 -15.30 22.32 9.35
N ARG A 53 -14.59 21.72 8.37
CA ARG A 53 -15.22 21.34 7.10
C ARG A 53 -16.26 20.25 7.33
N THR A 54 -17.41 20.39 6.68
CA THR A 54 -18.52 19.41 6.70
C THR A 54 -18.89 19.02 5.28
N PHE A 55 -19.18 17.74 5.08
CA PHE A 55 -19.59 17.20 3.78
C PHE A 55 -20.88 16.42 3.94
N THR A 56 -21.81 16.64 3.01
CA THR A 56 -23.08 15.91 2.86
C THR A 56 -23.07 15.17 1.52
N PRO A 57 -23.99 14.22 1.28
CA PRO A 57 -24.05 13.53 0.00
C PRO A 57 -24.15 14.48 -1.21
N THR A 58 -24.87 15.60 -1.07
CA THR A 58 -25.02 16.67 -2.06
C THR A 58 -23.82 17.61 -2.22
N THR A 59 -23.00 17.79 -1.19
CA THR A 59 -21.84 18.70 -1.22
C THR A 59 -20.51 17.97 -1.39
N ASN A 60 -20.55 16.64 -1.47
CA ASN A 60 -19.39 15.79 -1.66
C ASN A 60 -18.99 15.72 -3.14
N ASN A 61 -17.86 16.33 -3.48
CA ASN A 61 -17.22 16.24 -4.80
C ASN A 61 -15.99 15.32 -4.81
N SER A 62 -15.84 14.47 -3.78
CA SER A 62 -14.66 13.61 -3.65
C SER A 62 -14.70 12.44 -4.62
N SER A 63 -13.52 12.03 -5.08
CA SER A 63 -13.33 10.88 -5.95
C SER A 63 -11.99 10.19 -5.66
N SER A 64 -11.72 9.06 -6.30
CA SER A 64 -10.42 8.38 -6.19
C SER A 64 -9.23 9.22 -6.70
N THR A 65 -9.49 10.23 -7.53
CA THR A 65 -8.46 11.16 -8.04
C THR A 65 -8.52 12.55 -7.39
N ASN A 66 -9.60 12.84 -6.66
CA ASN A 66 -9.80 14.07 -5.90
C ASN A 66 -10.35 13.75 -4.49
N PRO A 67 -9.55 13.09 -3.62
CA PRO A 67 -9.99 12.74 -2.28
C PRO A 67 -9.97 13.95 -1.33
N ILE A 68 -10.78 13.87 -0.27
CA ILE A 68 -10.76 14.81 0.85
C ILE A 68 -9.51 14.53 1.68
N GLU A 69 -8.60 15.49 1.75
CA GLU A 69 -7.44 15.42 2.63
C GLU A 69 -7.84 15.73 4.08
N LEU A 70 -7.46 14.84 5.00
CA LEU A 70 -7.58 15.06 6.44
C LEU A 70 -6.72 16.24 6.88
N PRO A 71 -7.16 17.02 7.88
CA PRO A 71 -6.46 18.24 8.28
C PRO A 71 -5.16 18.03 9.05
N VAL A 72 -5.02 16.92 9.79
CA VAL A 72 -3.89 16.69 10.71
C VAL A 72 -3.19 15.37 10.38
N ASP A 73 -1.86 15.36 10.50
CA ASP A 73 -1.04 14.16 10.33
C ASP A 73 -1.31 13.14 11.45
N GLY A 74 -1.21 11.86 11.11
CA GLY A 74 -1.47 10.76 12.05
C GLY A 74 -2.94 10.52 12.41
N GLN A 75 -3.89 11.15 11.70
CA GLN A 75 -5.32 10.92 11.93
C GLN A 75 -5.79 9.54 11.41
N SER A 76 -6.87 9.09 12.03
CA SER A 76 -7.62 7.87 11.73
C SER A 76 -9.03 8.22 11.29
N PHE A 77 -9.84 7.20 10.98
CA PHE A 77 -11.26 7.40 10.77
C PHE A 77 -11.99 7.79 12.05
N ALA A 78 -11.49 7.45 13.25
CA ALA A 78 -12.10 7.86 14.52
C ALA A 78 -12.12 9.39 14.71
N ASP A 79 -11.26 10.11 13.97
CA ASP A 79 -11.18 11.57 13.98
C ASP A 79 -12.14 12.26 13.01
N ILE A 80 -12.87 11.47 12.19
CA ILE A 80 -13.93 11.97 11.31
C ILE A 80 -15.26 11.88 12.06
N GLY A 81 -15.90 13.03 12.28
CA GLY A 81 -17.20 13.12 12.94
C GLY A 81 -18.31 12.54 12.07
N MET A 82 -19.12 11.66 12.66
CA MET A 82 -20.27 11.00 12.04
C MET A 82 -21.32 10.70 13.11
N LEU A 83 -22.53 10.33 12.70
CA LEU A 83 -23.57 9.85 13.63
C LEU A 83 -23.38 8.39 14.08
N VAL A 84 -22.63 7.59 13.31
CA VAL A 84 -22.23 6.24 13.74
C VAL A 84 -21.13 6.39 14.80
N PRO A 85 -21.31 5.84 16.02
CA PRO A 85 -20.31 5.95 17.08
C PRO A 85 -18.97 5.31 16.69
N THR A 86 -17.88 5.73 17.32
CA THR A 86 -16.52 5.34 16.93
C THR A 86 -16.15 3.89 17.25
N ASP A 87 -16.90 3.22 18.12
CA ASP A 87 -16.68 1.85 18.59
C ASP A 87 -17.52 0.79 17.84
N THR A 88 -18.37 1.22 16.90
CA THR A 88 -19.24 0.34 16.10
C THR A 88 -19.30 0.78 14.65
N ASN A 89 -19.65 -0.15 13.76
CA ASN A 89 -19.91 0.12 12.35
C ASN A 89 -21.42 0.23 12.05
N SER A 90 -22.28 0.16 13.07
CA SER A 90 -23.73 0.27 12.89
C SER A 90 -24.40 0.81 14.15
N ILE A 91 -25.46 1.59 13.97
CA ILE A 91 -26.31 2.11 15.05
C ILE A 91 -27.77 2.15 14.60
N ALA A 92 -28.70 1.77 15.49
CA ALA A 92 -30.12 1.91 15.23
C ALA A 92 -30.58 3.36 15.40
N LEU A 93 -31.50 3.84 14.55
CA LEU A 93 -32.06 5.19 14.68
C LEU A 93 -32.80 5.37 16.01
N SER A 94 -33.35 4.29 16.58
CA SER A 94 -33.93 4.28 17.92
C SER A 94 -32.95 4.67 19.02
N SER A 95 -31.65 4.41 18.84
CA SER A 95 -30.60 4.82 19.79
C SER A 95 -30.28 6.31 19.66
N LEU A 96 -30.34 6.88 18.45
CA LEU A 96 -30.08 8.30 18.20
C LEU A 96 -31.16 9.22 18.78
N ILE A 97 -32.41 8.75 18.89
CA ILE A 97 -33.49 9.52 19.51
C ILE A 97 -33.51 9.39 21.04
N GLY A 98 -32.77 8.43 21.61
CA GLY A 98 -32.64 8.22 23.05
C GLY A 98 -31.44 8.95 23.65
N THR A 99 -31.29 8.86 24.97
CA THR A 99 -30.11 9.37 25.68
C THR A 99 -28.85 8.61 25.24
N PRO A 100 -27.70 9.28 25.04
CA PRO A 100 -27.46 10.69 25.35
C PRO A 100 -27.78 11.67 24.21
N TYR A 101 -28.09 11.19 23.00
CA TYR A 101 -28.16 12.01 21.79
C TYR A 101 -29.42 12.89 21.72
N ASN A 102 -30.60 12.31 21.99
CA ASN A 102 -31.89 12.99 21.91
C ASN A 102 -32.12 13.71 20.55
N TYR A 103 -31.72 13.08 19.44
CA TYR A 103 -31.77 13.67 18.10
C TYR A 103 -33.16 13.64 17.45
N TRP A 104 -34.17 14.14 18.15
CA TRP A 104 -35.52 14.30 17.62
C TRP A 104 -36.20 15.54 18.20
N GLY A 105 -37.23 16.02 17.51
CA GLY A 105 -38.04 17.14 17.93
C GLY A 105 -39.46 17.02 17.41
N ASP A 106 -40.36 17.76 18.06
CA ASP A 106 -41.78 17.79 17.78
C ASP A 106 -42.36 19.08 18.37
N ASP A 107 -42.93 19.96 17.53
CA ASP A 107 -43.17 21.36 17.94
C ASP A 107 -44.36 21.52 18.89
N ASP A 108 -45.31 20.60 18.81
CA ASP A 108 -46.53 20.50 19.60
C ASP A 108 -46.44 19.49 20.75
N GLY A 109 -45.31 18.78 20.87
CA GLY A 109 -44.97 17.99 22.05
C GLY A 109 -45.67 16.64 22.18
N ASP A 110 -46.22 16.11 21.09
CA ASP A 110 -46.88 14.81 21.02
C ASP A 110 -45.96 13.61 21.30
N GLY A 111 -44.65 13.80 21.13
CA GLY A 111 -43.63 12.79 21.45
C GLY A 111 -43.17 12.75 22.92
N GLN A 112 -43.64 13.66 23.78
CA GLN A 112 -43.13 13.77 25.15
C GLN A 112 -43.60 12.61 26.06
N GLY A 113 -42.75 12.29 27.05
CA GLY A 113 -43.04 11.25 28.05
C GLY A 113 -42.46 9.87 27.71
N VAL A 114 -42.70 8.91 28.61
CA VAL A 114 -42.14 7.55 28.49
C VAL A 114 -42.72 6.86 27.26
N ASN A 115 -41.84 6.43 26.34
CA ASN A 115 -42.20 5.81 25.06
C ASN A 115 -43.12 6.69 24.19
N GLY A 116 -42.98 8.02 24.29
CA GLY A 116 -43.74 8.97 23.47
C GLY A 116 -43.26 9.03 22.02
N VAL A 117 -42.02 8.63 21.75
CA VAL A 117 -41.41 8.61 20.40
C VAL A 117 -40.72 7.27 20.12
N THR A 118 -40.78 6.82 18.87
CA THR A 118 -40.10 5.62 18.38
C THR A 118 -39.47 5.88 17.01
N ALA A 119 -38.34 5.23 16.73
CA ALA A 119 -37.70 5.28 15.42
C ALA A 119 -37.37 3.86 14.93
N THR A 120 -37.59 3.62 13.63
CA THR A 120 -37.14 2.41 12.94
C THR A 120 -36.01 2.72 11.96
N GLY A 121 -35.19 1.70 11.67
CA GLY A 121 -34.08 1.79 10.73
C GLY A 121 -32.71 1.90 11.41
N SER A 122 -31.65 1.91 10.60
CA SER A 122 -30.26 1.94 11.07
C SER A 122 -29.34 2.73 10.16
N LEU A 123 -28.21 3.15 10.72
CA LEU A 123 -27.04 3.67 10.00
C LEU A 123 -25.95 2.60 10.00
N ASN A 124 -25.23 2.48 8.89
CA ASN A 124 -24.11 1.55 8.74
C ASN A 124 -22.91 2.26 8.13
N LEU A 125 -21.73 1.77 8.47
CA LEU A 125 -20.43 2.28 8.06
C LEU A 125 -19.61 1.13 7.44
N SER A 126 -19.01 1.40 6.30
CA SER A 126 -17.97 0.55 5.70
C SER A 126 -16.75 1.41 5.38
N ILE A 127 -15.57 0.89 5.69
CA ILE A 127 -14.30 1.56 5.47
C ILE A 127 -13.35 0.58 4.82
N VAL A 128 -12.81 0.96 3.68
CA VAL A 128 -11.80 0.16 2.97
C VAL A 128 -10.65 1.02 2.48
N ASP A 129 -9.48 0.42 2.29
CA ASP A 129 -8.34 1.05 1.61
C ASP A 129 -8.52 1.05 0.08
N LYS A 130 -7.54 1.62 -0.64
CA LYS A 130 -7.54 1.69 -2.12
C LYS A 130 -7.61 0.32 -2.80
N ASP A 131 -7.22 -0.74 -2.11
CA ASP A 131 -7.20 -2.13 -2.60
C ASP A 131 -8.45 -2.91 -2.14
N ASN A 132 -9.43 -2.23 -1.52
CA ASN A 132 -10.67 -2.76 -0.95
C ASN A 132 -10.51 -3.66 0.28
N ASN A 133 -9.38 -3.58 1.00
CA ASN A 133 -9.25 -4.28 2.28
C ASN A 133 -10.00 -3.49 3.37
N PRO A 134 -10.74 -4.16 4.28
CA PRO A 134 -11.37 -3.50 5.42
C PRO A 134 -10.36 -2.80 6.32
N VAL A 135 -10.71 -1.60 6.78
CA VAL A 135 -9.85 -0.77 7.66
C VAL A 135 -10.56 -0.51 8.97
N ASN A 136 -9.86 -0.69 10.08
CA ASN A 136 -10.40 -0.43 11.40
C ASN A 136 -10.58 1.08 11.62
N ARG A 137 -11.62 1.47 12.37
CA ARG A 137 -11.92 2.88 12.65
C ARG A 137 -10.75 3.62 13.32
N SER A 138 -10.00 2.93 14.18
CA SER A 138 -8.85 3.46 14.93
C SER A 138 -7.51 3.29 14.22
N GLU A 139 -7.45 2.67 13.03
CA GLU A 139 -6.20 2.54 12.28
C GLU A 139 -5.75 3.92 11.78
N VAL A 140 -4.52 4.31 12.15
CA VAL A 140 -3.89 5.53 11.64
C VAL A 140 -3.68 5.37 10.13
N LEU A 141 -4.16 6.34 9.36
CA LEU A 141 -4.15 6.26 7.91
C LEU A 141 -2.76 6.49 7.35
N THR A 142 -2.42 5.73 6.31
CA THR A 142 -1.13 5.83 5.62
C THR A 142 -1.35 6.14 4.15
N ILE A 143 -0.49 6.99 3.60
CA ILE A 143 -0.66 7.47 2.23
C ILE A 143 -0.48 6.37 1.17
N CYS A 144 0.26 5.30 1.49
CA CYS A 144 0.48 4.16 0.60
C CYS A 144 -0.73 3.25 0.42
N LYS A 145 -1.72 3.36 1.30
CA LYS A 145 -3.02 2.68 1.23
C LYS A 145 -4.15 3.62 0.74
N ALA A 146 -3.84 4.90 0.56
CA ALA A 146 -4.79 5.92 0.15
C ALA A 146 -4.97 5.97 -1.39
N PRO A 147 -6.09 6.49 -1.90
CA PRO A 147 -7.23 7.00 -1.16
C PRO A 147 -8.05 5.88 -0.53
N TYR A 148 -8.54 6.13 0.68
CA TYR A 148 -9.46 5.26 1.37
C TYR A 148 -10.90 5.57 0.94
N LYS A 149 -11.79 4.59 1.06
CA LYS A 149 -13.21 4.73 0.76
C LYS A 149 -14.03 4.52 2.04
N LEU A 150 -14.74 5.57 2.45
CA LEU A 150 -15.70 5.56 3.54
C LEU A 150 -17.12 5.57 2.95
N THR A 151 -17.93 4.56 3.26
CA THR A 151 -19.32 4.49 2.82
C THR A 151 -20.24 4.51 4.04
N LEU A 152 -21.12 5.51 4.10
CA LEU A 152 -22.23 5.58 5.04
C LEU A 152 -23.52 5.17 4.33
N SER A 153 -24.37 4.40 5.01
CA SER A 153 -25.69 4.06 4.48
C SER A 153 -26.75 4.04 5.57
N ASN A 154 -27.99 4.34 5.20
CA ASN A 154 -29.15 4.21 6.07
C ASN A 154 -30.19 3.29 5.44
N SER A 155 -30.92 2.55 6.28
CA SER A 155 -32.11 1.82 5.85
C SER A 155 -33.30 2.77 5.72
N GLU A 156 -34.39 2.28 5.11
CA GLU A 156 -35.69 2.91 5.30
C GLU A 156 -36.04 2.95 6.79
N GLY A 157 -36.78 3.98 7.18
CA GLY A 157 -37.10 4.23 8.58
C GLY A 157 -38.31 5.13 8.75
N ARG A 158 -38.86 5.15 9.95
CA ARG A 158 -39.97 6.03 10.36
C ARG A 158 -39.68 6.56 11.74
N LEU A 159 -39.91 7.85 11.96
CA LEU A 159 -40.01 8.47 13.27
C LEU A 159 -41.49 8.63 13.59
N THR A 160 -41.94 8.13 14.72
CA THR A 160 -43.37 8.10 15.08
C THR A 160 -43.56 8.53 16.51
N THR A 161 -44.46 9.48 16.71
CA THR A 161 -44.94 9.92 18.03
C THR A 161 -46.24 9.20 18.39
N ARG A 162 -46.51 9.14 19.70
CA ARG A 162 -47.69 8.46 20.24
C ARG A 162 -48.98 9.21 19.91
N TYR A 163 -48.91 10.53 19.85
CA TYR A 163 -50.02 11.44 19.57
C TYR A 163 -49.70 12.28 18.32
N GLY A 164 -50.63 13.16 17.93
CA GLY A 164 -50.45 14.07 16.80
C GLY A 164 -51.09 13.63 15.49
N VAL A 165 -51.38 14.62 14.64
CA VAL A 165 -51.80 14.39 13.25
C VAL A 165 -51.12 15.44 12.36
N PRO A 166 -50.13 15.08 11.54
CA PRO A 166 -49.54 13.74 11.38
C PRO A 166 -48.64 13.36 12.58
N ASN A 167 -48.65 12.08 12.98
CA ASN A 167 -47.77 11.56 14.03
C ASN A 167 -46.51 10.86 13.50
N GLU A 168 -46.19 11.00 12.22
CA GLU A 168 -45.07 10.29 11.61
C GLU A 168 -44.31 11.11 10.57
N SER A 169 -43.01 10.81 10.49
CA SER A 169 -42.13 11.19 9.38
C SER A 169 -41.41 9.94 8.84
N ARG A 170 -41.21 9.88 7.53
CA ARG A 170 -40.58 8.74 6.85
C ARG A 170 -39.23 9.08 6.25
N PHE A 171 -38.32 8.13 6.26
CA PHE A 171 -36.98 8.21 5.69
C PHE A 171 -36.79 7.10 4.67
N THR A 172 -36.28 7.45 3.49
CA THR A 172 -35.94 6.48 2.44
C THR A 172 -34.52 5.95 2.66
N ALA A 173 -34.24 4.73 2.19
CA ALA A 173 -32.87 4.22 2.21
C ALA A 173 -31.96 5.08 1.33
N GLY A 174 -30.69 5.18 1.72
CA GLY A 174 -29.69 5.99 1.03
C GLY A 174 -28.27 5.56 1.37
N ASN A 175 -27.31 6.03 0.58
CA ASN A 175 -25.89 5.89 0.88
C ASN A 175 -25.07 7.08 0.36
N ALA A 176 -23.88 7.25 0.92
CA ALA A 176 -22.89 8.21 0.49
C ALA A 176 -21.50 7.62 0.59
N THR A 177 -20.65 7.90 -0.39
CA THR A 177 -19.25 7.43 -0.41
C THR A 177 -18.30 8.61 -0.47
N TYR A 178 -17.35 8.64 0.45
CA TYR A 178 -16.31 9.67 0.56
C TYR A 178 -14.94 9.04 0.32
N TYR A 179 -14.14 9.68 -0.51
CA TYR A 179 -12.74 9.30 -0.72
C TYR A 179 -11.85 10.15 0.17
N ILE A 180 -11.01 9.53 1.00
CA ILE A 180 -10.25 10.19 2.06
C ILE A 180 -8.74 9.93 1.89
N ASN A 181 -7.93 10.98 1.98
CA ASN A 181 -6.48 10.90 2.10
C ASN A 181 -6.02 11.37 3.48
N PRO A 182 -5.00 10.74 4.09
CA PRO A 182 -4.33 11.32 5.25
C PRO A 182 -3.58 12.59 4.86
N LYS A 183 -3.36 13.49 5.83
CA LYS A 183 -2.33 14.51 5.71
C LYS A 183 -0.97 13.84 5.83
N ALA A 184 -0.20 13.74 4.74
CA ALA A 184 1.09 13.08 4.78
C ALA A 184 2.09 13.75 3.84
N ALA A 185 3.36 13.77 4.25
CA ALA A 185 4.45 14.11 3.35
C ALA A 185 4.66 12.99 2.30
N PRO A 186 5.32 13.29 1.16
CA PRO A 186 5.67 12.27 0.19
C PRO A 186 6.52 11.14 0.80
N VAL A 187 6.17 9.89 0.49
CA VAL A 187 6.92 8.70 0.92
C VAL A 187 7.11 7.73 -0.24
N ILE A 188 8.13 6.87 -0.14
CA ILE A 188 8.25 5.71 -1.03
C ILE A 188 7.39 4.59 -0.47
N CYS A 189 6.45 4.09 -1.25
CA CYS A 189 5.55 3.01 -0.89
C CYS A 189 6.11 1.65 -1.27
N TYR A 190 6.67 1.54 -2.48
CA TYR A 190 7.24 0.29 -2.99
C TYR A 190 8.46 0.57 -3.88
N ALA A 191 9.36 -0.40 -3.96
CA ALA A 191 10.38 -0.47 -5.01
C ALA A 191 10.09 -1.69 -5.89
N ARG A 192 9.84 -1.45 -7.17
CA ARG A 192 9.31 -2.44 -8.10
C ARG A 192 10.34 -2.79 -9.20
N PRO A 193 10.89 -4.01 -9.21
CA PRO A 193 11.69 -4.48 -10.35
C PRO A 193 10.85 -4.59 -11.62
N ALA A 194 11.48 -4.55 -12.80
CA ALA A 194 10.82 -4.58 -14.11
C ALA A 194 9.99 -5.84 -14.40
N SER A 195 10.22 -6.92 -13.64
CA SER A 195 9.72 -8.24 -13.99
C SER A 195 8.20 -8.31 -14.13
N HIS A 196 7.72 -8.92 -15.22
CA HIS A 196 6.31 -9.25 -15.39
C HIS A 196 5.93 -10.39 -14.44
N LEU A 197 5.08 -10.07 -13.47
CA LEU A 197 4.66 -11.03 -12.45
C LEU A 197 3.20 -11.42 -12.68
N ASP A 198 2.95 -12.68 -13.03
CA ASP A 198 1.61 -13.27 -13.03
C ASP A 198 1.26 -13.78 -11.63
N SER A 199 0.08 -13.43 -11.12
CA SER A 199 -0.44 -13.85 -9.79
C SER A 199 -0.52 -15.35 -9.60
N ARG A 200 -0.71 -16.10 -10.70
CA ARG A 200 -0.82 -17.57 -10.67
C ARG A 200 0.54 -18.24 -10.59
N ASP A 201 1.59 -17.46 -10.71
CA ASP A 201 2.95 -17.95 -10.75
C ASP A 201 3.59 -17.89 -9.35
N ASN A 202 4.03 -19.05 -8.87
CA ASN A 202 4.75 -19.16 -7.60
C ASN A 202 6.02 -18.28 -7.56
N ARG A 203 6.60 -17.95 -8.72
CA ARG A 203 7.78 -17.08 -8.90
C ARG A 203 7.47 -15.60 -8.57
N SER A 204 6.20 -15.21 -8.62
CA SER A 204 5.71 -13.86 -8.30
C SER A 204 5.44 -13.63 -6.81
N ARG A 205 5.49 -14.70 -6.01
CA ARG A 205 5.16 -14.68 -4.58
C ARG A 205 6.38 -14.29 -3.74
N GLY A 206 6.13 -13.52 -2.68
CA GLY A 206 7.11 -13.27 -1.62
C GLY A 206 7.05 -14.36 -0.53
N LEU A 207 8.08 -14.40 0.32
CA LEU A 207 8.04 -15.21 1.55
C LEU A 207 7.27 -14.54 2.68
N SER A 208 7.19 -13.21 2.65
CA SER A 208 6.51 -12.41 3.67
C SER A 208 5.90 -11.17 3.03
N ALA A 209 4.64 -10.90 3.36
CA ALA A 209 3.95 -9.67 2.98
C ALA A 209 4.58 -8.41 3.62
N ALA A 210 5.45 -8.57 4.63
CA ALA A 210 6.22 -7.48 5.21
C ALA A 210 7.46 -7.08 4.38
N VAL A 211 7.86 -7.90 3.41
CA VAL A 211 9.02 -7.66 2.54
C VAL A 211 8.59 -7.43 1.10
N TRP A 212 7.64 -8.22 0.61
CA TRP A 212 7.17 -8.18 -0.77
C TRP A 212 5.64 -8.28 -0.82
N GLU A 213 5.01 -7.31 -1.47
CA GLU A 213 3.57 -7.31 -1.71
C GLU A 213 3.31 -7.46 -3.21
N TYR A 214 2.67 -8.55 -3.59
CA TYR A 214 2.30 -8.78 -4.99
C TYR A 214 1.02 -8.00 -5.35
N PRO A 215 0.93 -7.34 -6.52
CA PRO A 215 1.95 -7.12 -7.55
C PRO A 215 2.74 -5.80 -7.38
N LYS A 216 2.71 -5.19 -6.18
CA LYS A 216 3.19 -3.82 -5.93
C LYS A 216 4.71 -3.68 -5.87
N GLY A 217 5.42 -4.56 -5.17
CA GLY A 217 6.88 -4.50 -5.07
C GLY A 217 7.44 -4.79 -3.67
N PHE A 218 8.72 -4.46 -3.49
CA PHE A 218 9.39 -4.53 -2.19
C PHE A 218 8.98 -3.36 -1.30
N LEU A 219 8.65 -3.66 -0.03
CA LEU A 219 8.33 -2.63 0.96
C LEU A 219 9.62 -2.00 1.51
N PRO A 220 9.76 -0.67 1.43
CA PRO A 220 10.87 0.03 2.05
C PRO A 220 10.85 -0.15 3.56
N GLN A 221 12.00 -0.45 4.13
CA GLN A 221 12.20 -0.51 5.57
C GLN A 221 12.45 0.90 6.13
N PRO A 222 11.91 1.21 7.32
CA PRO A 222 12.05 2.52 7.93
C PRO A 222 13.53 2.87 8.20
N PRO A 223 13.88 4.17 8.14
CA PRO A 223 15.28 4.61 8.15
C PRO A 223 15.85 4.68 9.57
N VAL A 224 16.26 3.55 10.18
CA VAL A 224 17.02 3.54 11.45
C VAL A 224 17.94 2.32 11.52
N PRO A 225 19.18 2.41 12.05
CA PRO A 225 20.32 3.25 11.64
C PRO A 225 20.91 2.83 10.27
N PRO A 226 21.97 3.44 9.71
CA PRO A 226 22.48 3.13 8.35
C PRO A 226 22.73 1.64 8.02
N SER A 227 22.97 0.80 9.03
CA SER A 227 23.06 -0.65 8.86
C SER A 227 21.78 -1.28 8.30
N SER A 228 20.62 -0.62 8.44
CA SER A 228 19.34 -1.09 7.90
C SER A 228 19.16 -0.84 6.41
N TYR A 229 20.02 -0.04 5.76
CA TYR A 229 19.91 0.19 4.30
C TYR A 229 20.17 -1.08 3.49
N GLY A 230 20.90 -2.05 4.06
CA GLY A 230 21.05 -3.38 3.48
C GLY A 230 19.81 -4.27 3.60
N LEU A 231 18.73 -3.79 4.22
CA LEU A 231 17.41 -4.45 4.24
C LEU A 231 16.50 -3.93 3.13
N ASN A 232 16.88 -2.87 2.42
CA ASN A 232 16.15 -2.36 1.28
C ASN A 232 16.65 -2.95 -0.02
N PHE A 233 15.72 -3.15 -0.95
CA PHE A 233 16.04 -3.52 -2.32
C PHE A 233 16.68 -2.31 -3.05
N PRO A 234 17.61 -2.53 -3.97
CA PRO A 234 18.33 -3.78 -4.23
C PRO A 234 19.58 -3.92 -3.35
N THR A 235 20.00 -5.16 -3.10
CA THR A 235 21.33 -5.48 -2.54
C THR A 235 22.31 -6.05 -3.56
N THR A 236 21.81 -6.35 -4.74
CA THR A 236 22.58 -6.83 -5.88
C THR A 236 22.34 -5.93 -7.09
N GLY A 237 23.24 -5.87 -8.06
CA GLY A 237 23.00 -5.05 -9.26
C GLY A 237 23.77 -5.55 -10.47
N ALA A 238 23.36 -5.12 -11.64
CA ALA A 238 24.08 -5.28 -12.91
C ALA A 238 23.81 -4.06 -13.79
N ASN A 239 24.62 -3.89 -14.84
CA ASN A 239 24.46 -2.76 -15.75
C ASN A 239 23.11 -2.82 -16.48
N ASN A 240 22.42 -1.68 -16.53
CA ASN A 240 21.10 -1.45 -17.12
C ASN A 240 19.95 -2.21 -16.45
N LEU A 241 20.12 -2.68 -15.21
CA LEU A 241 18.96 -3.04 -14.40
C LEU A 241 18.26 -1.78 -13.89
N TYR A 242 16.94 -1.83 -13.82
CA TYR A 242 16.14 -0.69 -13.36
C TYR A 242 14.96 -1.14 -12.51
N PHE A 243 14.51 -0.25 -11.65
CA PHE A 243 13.32 -0.46 -10.82
C PHE A 243 12.58 0.85 -10.65
N ASP A 244 11.28 0.76 -10.48
CA ASP A 244 10.42 1.91 -10.31
C ASP A 244 10.14 2.11 -8.81
N LEU A 245 10.33 3.33 -8.31
CA LEU A 245 9.93 3.71 -6.97
C LEU A 245 8.51 4.25 -7.02
N ASP A 246 7.58 3.60 -6.33
CA ASP A 246 6.20 4.09 -6.17
C ASP A 246 6.16 5.14 -5.05
N ILE A 247 5.65 6.33 -5.36
CA ILE A 247 5.63 7.50 -4.48
C ILE A 247 4.18 7.79 -4.08
N GLY A 248 3.91 7.82 -2.77
CA GLY A 248 2.63 8.26 -2.21
C GLY A 248 2.75 9.68 -1.66
N GLY A 249 1.67 10.46 -1.74
CA GLY A 249 1.59 11.79 -1.07
C GLY A 249 2.18 12.96 -1.84
N SER A 250 2.54 12.76 -3.12
CA SER A 250 2.94 13.85 -4.01
C SER A 250 1.87 14.11 -5.07
N ASN A 251 1.64 15.38 -5.39
CA ASN A 251 0.80 15.84 -6.49
C ASN A 251 1.63 16.41 -7.67
N GLN A 252 2.96 16.33 -7.57
CA GLN A 252 3.90 16.87 -8.55
C GLN A 252 5.00 15.86 -8.86
N ALA A 253 5.55 15.92 -10.08
CA ALA A 253 6.77 15.21 -10.38
C ALA A 253 7.93 15.79 -9.56
N LEU A 254 8.70 14.90 -8.91
CA LEU A 254 9.86 15.31 -8.13
C LEU A 254 11.10 15.38 -9.01
N SER A 255 12.05 16.23 -8.64
CA SER A 255 13.36 16.31 -9.27
C SER A 255 14.39 15.45 -8.53
N TRP A 256 15.24 14.76 -9.30
CA TRP A 256 16.20 13.78 -8.80
C TRP A 256 17.55 13.98 -9.47
N ALA A 257 18.62 14.06 -8.68
CA ALA A 257 19.98 14.11 -9.21
C ALA A 257 20.57 12.70 -9.30
N PRO A 258 21.36 12.37 -10.34
CA PRO A 258 22.09 11.11 -10.40
C PRO A 258 23.02 10.95 -9.20
N VAL A 259 23.16 9.72 -8.72
CA VAL A 259 24.04 9.38 -7.59
C VAL A 259 25.10 8.42 -8.08
N SER A 260 26.35 8.84 -8.05
CA SER A 260 27.50 8.05 -8.49
C SER A 260 28.41 7.75 -7.31
N HIS A 261 28.73 6.47 -7.13
CA HIS A 261 29.73 6.01 -6.17
C HIS A 261 30.71 5.08 -6.89
N ASP A 262 31.99 5.48 -6.89
CA ASP A 262 33.08 4.78 -7.58
C ASP A 262 32.78 4.54 -9.08
N LYS A 263 32.33 3.32 -9.44
CA LYS A 263 32.06 2.90 -10.82
C LYS A 263 30.59 2.62 -11.11
N ILE A 264 29.71 2.83 -10.14
CA ILE A 264 28.26 2.58 -10.29
C ILE A 264 27.52 3.91 -10.18
N THR A 265 26.56 4.13 -11.08
CA THR A 265 25.67 5.30 -11.07
C THR A 265 24.22 4.86 -11.06
N ALA A 266 23.44 5.44 -10.16
CA ALA A 266 21.98 5.37 -10.17
C ALA A 266 21.42 6.64 -10.81
N THR A 267 20.69 6.48 -11.91
CA THR A 267 20.08 7.58 -12.67
C THR A 267 18.56 7.48 -12.58
N MET A 268 17.91 8.60 -12.28
CA MET A 268 16.45 8.69 -12.19
C MET A 268 15.88 9.25 -13.50
N THR A 269 14.92 8.54 -14.10
CA THR A 269 14.21 8.93 -15.33
C THR A 269 12.70 8.76 -15.18
N ASP A 270 11.94 9.26 -16.16
CA ASP A 270 10.49 9.04 -16.27
C ASP A 270 9.70 9.43 -15.00
N SER A 271 10.14 10.50 -14.33
CA SER A 271 9.51 10.93 -13.07
C SER A 271 8.11 11.49 -13.32
N THR A 272 7.16 10.98 -12.55
CA THR A 272 5.77 11.45 -12.47
C THR A 272 5.45 11.87 -11.03
N SER A 273 4.21 12.26 -10.76
CA SER A 273 3.75 12.53 -9.39
C SER A 273 3.69 11.29 -8.49
N THR A 274 3.69 10.09 -9.07
CA THR A 274 3.47 8.84 -8.34
C THR A 274 4.58 7.82 -8.54
N SER A 275 5.56 8.07 -9.41
CA SER A 275 6.63 7.11 -9.66
C SER A 275 7.88 7.75 -10.27
N VAL A 276 9.03 7.11 -10.10
CA VAL A 276 10.28 7.41 -10.80
C VAL A 276 11.06 6.13 -11.08
N ARG A 277 11.66 6.02 -12.27
CA ARG A 277 12.52 4.88 -12.64
C ARG A 277 13.96 5.14 -12.20
N VAL A 278 14.54 4.19 -11.48
CA VAL A 278 15.96 4.18 -11.10
C VAL A 278 16.69 3.16 -11.95
N THR A 279 17.68 3.61 -12.74
CA THR A 279 18.53 2.73 -13.58
C THR A 279 19.95 2.69 -13.02
N LEU A 280 20.47 1.48 -12.82
CA LEU A 280 21.86 1.25 -12.40
C LEU A 280 22.77 1.06 -13.62
N THR A 281 23.80 1.87 -13.73
CA THR A 281 24.86 1.73 -14.75
C THR A 281 26.20 1.49 -14.06
N GLY A 282 27.07 0.70 -14.69
CA GLY A 282 28.37 0.37 -14.10
C GLY A 282 29.17 -0.63 -14.93
N PRO A 283 30.16 -1.33 -14.34
CA PRO A 283 31.03 -2.22 -15.08
C PRO A 283 30.26 -3.33 -15.82
N VAL A 284 30.54 -3.48 -17.11
CA VAL A 284 29.83 -4.42 -17.99
C VAL A 284 30.80 -4.97 -19.03
N ALA A 285 30.56 -6.20 -19.47
CA ALA A 285 31.28 -6.77 -20.61
C ALA A 285 30.60 -6.37 -21.92
N THR A 286 31.37 -5.95 -22.91
CA THR A 286 30.88 -5.61 -24.25
C THR A 286 30.60 -6.87 -25.08
N PRO A 287 29.82 -6.76 -26.17
CA PRO A 287 29.61 -7.87 -27.10
C PRO A 287 30.90 -8.51 -27.62
N SER A 288 31.95 -7.71 -27.86
CA SER A 288 33.26 -8.21 -28.30
C SER A 288 34.02 -8.97 -27.20
N GLN A 289 33.73 -8.72 -25.92
CA GLN A 289 34.31 -9.46 -24.80
C GLN A 289 33.59 -10.80 -24.53
N TRP A 290 32.30 -10.94 -24.88
CA TRP A 290 31.50 -12.13 -24.53
C TRP A 290 32.08 -13.42 -25.12
N SER A 291 32.39 -13.43 -26.42
CA SER A 291 32.93 -14.60 -27.12
C SER A 291 34.46 -14.72 -27.08
N SER A 292 35.16 -13.76 -26.47
CA SER A 292 36.62 -13.78 -26.38
C SER A 292 37.09 -14.67 -25.24
N ASP A 293 38.05 -15.56 -25.52
CA ASP A 293 38.74 -16.34 -24.48
C ASP A 293 39.72 -15.48 -23.67
N ASN A 294 40.16 -14.34 -24.21
CA ASN A 294 41.03 -13.39 -23.51
C ASN A 294 40.38 -12.00 -23.51
N PRO A 295 39.28 -11.82 -22.74
CA PRO A 295 38.59 -10.55 -22.70
C PRO A 295 39.49 -9.49 -22.05
N GLY A 296 39.37 -8.24 -22.52
CA GLY A 296 39.94 -7.10 -21.81
C GLY A 296 39.38 -7.00 -20.39
N ARG A 297 40.12 -6.37 -19.49
CA ARG A 297 39.66 -6.13 -18.11
C ARG A 297 38.54 -5.10 -18.09
N ILE A 298 37.60 -5.28 -17.17
CA ILE A 298 36.58 -4.30 -16.80
C ILE A 298 36.85 -3.78 -15.38
N ASP A 299 36.26 -2.64 -15.08
CA ASP A 299 36.37 -2.02 -13.76
C ASP A 299 35.77 -2.91 -12.65
N LYS A 300 36.25 -2.72 -11.42
CA LYS A 300 35.74 -3.39 -10.22
C LYS A 300 35.20 -2.35 -9.24
N PRO A 301 33.91 -2.39 -8.90
CA PRO A 301 33.34 -1.43 -7.96
C PRO A 301 33.70 -1.80 -6.52
N SER A 302 34.05 -0.83 -5.68
CA SER A 302 34.32 -1.04 -4.26
C SER A 302 33.02 -1.27 -3.47
N LEU A 303 32.63 -2.52 -3.21
CA LEU A 303 31.40 -2.89 -2.49
C LEU A 303 31.66 -3.43 -1.07
N PRO A 304 30.73 -3.24 -0.10
CA PRO A 304 29.38 -2.68 -0.26
C PRO A 304 29.34 -1.14 -0.36
N GLN A 305 28.32 -0.61 -1.02
CA GLN A 305 28.07 0.84 -1.13
C GLN A 305 26.62 1.19 -0.82
N VAL A 306 26.43 2.30 -0.12
CA VAL A 306 25.12 2.88 0.17
C VAL A 306 24.80 3.95 -0.86
N PHE A 307 23.60 3.90 -1.41
CA PHE A 307 23.05 4.94 -2.28
C PHE A 307 21.92 5.66 -1.54
N GLU A 308 21.92 7.00 -1.57
CA GLU A 308 20.83 7.84 -1.08
C GLU A 308 20.24 8.63 -2.25
N LEU A 309 19.05 8.25 -2.69
CA LEU A 309 18.29 8.96 -3.71
C LEU A 309 17.41 10.00 -3.01
N VAL A 310 17.48 11.26 -3.45
CA VAL A 310 16.75 12.37 -2.83
C VAL A 310 15.82 12.99 -3.87
N GLY A 311 14.52 12.91 -3.61
CA GLY A 311 13.48 13.54 -4.41
C GLY A 311 13.17 14.93 -3.88
N ARG A 312 13.19 15.93 -4.77
CA ARG A 312 12.98 17.34 -4.43
C ARG A 312 11.73 17.91 -5.08
N ASP A 313 11.02 18.75 -4.33
CA ASP A 313 9.86 19.49 -4.84
C ASP A 313 10.28 20.61 -5.83
N SER A 314 9.29 21.31 -6.39
CA SER A 314 9.49 22.44 -7.30
C SER A 314 10.25 23.62 -6.69
N SER A 315 10.34 23.70 -5.36
CA SER A 315 11.13 24.71 -4.63
C SER A 315 12.55 24.25 -4.31
N GLY A 316 12.91 23.01 -4.68
CA GLY A 316 14.21 22.39 -4.42
C GLY A 316 14.36 21.75 -3.04
N ASN A 317 13.30 21.68 -2.24
CA ASN A 317 13.33 21.07 -0.91
C ASN A 317 13.36 19.55 -1.03
N ALA A 318 14.19 18.88 -0.22
CA ALA A 318 14.19 17.42 -0.14
C ALA A 318 12.93 16.94 0.62
N VAL A 319 12.03 16.27 -0.08
CA VAL A 319 10.73 15.83 0.47
C VAL A 319 10.62 14.32 0.63
N VAL A 320 11.42 13.54 -0.09
CA VAL A 320 11.46 12.08 0.02
C VAL A 320 12.89 11.56 -0.17
N LYS A 321 13.20 10.45 0.49
CA LYS A 321 14.51 9.78 0.37
C LYS A 321 14.34 8.28 0.25
N TYR A 322 15.09 7.66 -0.65
CA TYR A 322 15.22 6.22 -0.77
C TYR A 322 16.67 5.80 -0.58
N ARG A 323 16.90 4.76 0.22
CA ARG A 323 18.25 4.29 0.53
C ARG A 323 18.34 2.79 0.41
N PHE A 324 19.37 2.32 -0.29
CA PHE A 324 19.68 0.91 -0.45
C PHE A 324 21.19 0.69 -0.41
N MET A 325 21.61 -0.56 -0.22
CA MET A 325 23.03 -0.92 -0.14
C MET A 325 23.36 -2.05 -1.12
N LEU A 326 24.08 -1.73 -2.18
CA LEU A 326 24.63 -2.74 -3.08
C LEU A 326 25.78 -3.47 -2.38
N ARG A 327 25.71 -4.79 -2.36
CA ARG A 327 26.70 -5.70 -1.79
C ARG A 327 27.41 -6.52 -2.85
N LYS A 328 26.74 -6.77 -3.98
CA LYS A 328 27.29 -7.55 -5.10
C LYS A 328 26.93 -6.89 -6.43
N TRP A 329 27.89 -6.91 -7.35
CA TRP A 329 27.73 -6.52 -8.74
C TRP A 329 27.90 -7.73 -9.65
N PHE A 330 26.98 -7.89 -10.58
CA PHE A 330 26.92 -8.99 -11.53
C PHE A 330 27.26 -8.51 -12.94
N VAL A 331 28.05 -9.31 -13.64
CA VAL A 331 28.47 -9.05 -15.02
C VAL A 331 28.01 -10.21 -15.88
N ASN A 332 27.06 -9.90 -16.75
CA ASN A 332 26.49 -10.86 -17.69
C ASN A 332 27.39 -11.04 -18.92
N ARG A 333 27.54 -12.28 -19.39
CA ARG A 333 28.29 -12.64 -20.61
C ARG A 333 27.38 -12.67 -21.86
N GLY A 334 26.35 -11.85 -21.87
CA GLY A 334 25.39 -11.74 -22.98
C GLY A 334 24.74 -13.08 -23.32
N SER A 335 24.60 -13.34 -24.63
CA SER A 335 24.02 -14.58 -25.16
C SER A 335 25.03 -15.71 -25.38
N TYR A 336 26.31 -15.50 -25.02
CA TYR A 336 27.36 -16.49 -25.28
C TYR A 336 27.26 -17.66 -24.30
N GLY A 337 27.04 -18.86 -24.84
CA GLY A 337 27.07 -20.11 -24.10
C GLY A 337 28.48 -20.71 -24.05
N GLY A 338 29.01 -20.96 -22.85
CA GLY A 338 30.31 -21.58 -22.64
C GLY A 338 30.24 -22.75 -21.68
N THR A 339 31.29 -23.56 -21.64
CA THR A 339 31.47 -24.57 -20.57
C THR A 339 31.69 -23.87 -19.23
N TYR A 340 31.56 -24.59 -18.11
CA TYR A 340 31.87 -24.04 -16.79
C TYR A 340 33.34 -23.60 -16.73
N SER A 341 34.27 -24.46 -17.18
CA SER A 341 35.71 -24.13 -17.19
C SER A 341 36.02 -22.87 -18.01
N ASN A 342 35.39 -22.73 -19.20
CA ASN A 342 35.52 -21.53 -20.02
C ASN A 342 34.94 -20.29 -19.32
N THR A 343 33.78 -20.41 -18.69
CA THR A 343 33.12 -19.30 -17.96
C THR A 343 33.92 -18.87 -16.73
N ASN A 344 34.46 -19.83 -15.98
CA ASN A 344 35.30 -19.58 -14.81
C ASN A 344 36.61 -18.86 -15.18
N SER A 345 37.25 -19.31 -16.27
CA SER A 345 38.41 -18.63 -16.84
C SER A 345 38.05 -17.21 -17.31
N TRP A 346 36.91 -17.05 -17.99
CA TRP A 346 36.43 -15.75 -18.45
C TRP A 346 36.18 -14.77 -17.30
N CYS A 347 35.45 -15.17 -16.26
CA CYS A 347 35.21 -14.35 -15.06
C CYS A 347 36.53 -13.91 -14.40
N SER A 348 37.51 -14.80 -14.34
CA SER A 348 38.83 -14.50 -13.80
C SER A 348 39.58 -13.47 -14.66
N ARG A 349 39.49 -13.60 -16.00
CA ARG A 349 40.21 -12.73 -16.96
C ARG A 349 39.62 -11.33 -17.09
N ILE A 350 38.29 -11.17 -17.00
CA ILE A 350 37.66 -9.83 -17.06
C ILE A 350 38.03 -8.94 -15.87
N GLY A 351 38.65 -9.48 -14.82
CA GLY A 351 39.12 -8.64 -13.71
C GLY A 351 39.15 -9.35 -12.37
N GLY A 352 39.18 -10.68 -12.30
CA GLY A 352 39.10 -11.41 -11.04
C GLY A 352 37.70 -11.40 -10.43
N TYR A 353 36.68 -11.43 -11.28
CA TYR A 353 35.33 -11.82 -10.88
C TYR A 353 35.29 -13.35 -10.74
N GLY A 354 34.29 -13.90 -10.07
CA GLY A 354 34.08 -15.34 -10.00
C GLY A 354 32.71 -15.77 -10.51
N VAL A 355 32.58 -17.06 -10.84
CA VAL A 355 31.28 -17.66 -11.15
C VAL A 355 30.43 -17.69 -9.89
N PRO A 356 29.19 -17.20 -9.87
CA PRO A 356 28.38 -17.11 -8.67
C PRO A 356 28.11 -18.47 -8.03
N LYS A 357 27.93 -18.50 -6.71
CA LYS A 357 27.34 -19.64 -6.01
C LYS A 357 25.82 -19.64 -6.16
N VAL A 358 25.16 -20.78 -5.94
CA VAL A 358 23.69 -20.92 -5.92
C VAL A 358 23.06 -19.86 -5.01
N LYS A 359 23.55 -19.71 -3.78
CA LYS A 359 23.10 -18.66 -2.85
C LYS A 359 23.32 -17.22 -3.30
N ASN A 360 24.09 -16.98 -4.36
CA ASN A 360 24.22 -15.64 -4.94
C ASN A 360 23.13 -15.37 -5.97
N LEU A 361 22.47 -16.39 -6.49
CA LEU A 361 21.46 -16.27 -7.55
C LEU A 361 20.04 -16.46 -7.02
N THR A 362 19.82 -17.41 -6.11
CA THR A 362 18.46 -17.79 -5.73
C THR A 362 18.33 -18.33 -4.30
N ASN A 363 17.12 -18.19 -3.75
CA ASN A 363 16.66 -18.83 -2.53
C ASN A 363 15.78 -20.07 -2.77
N ALA A 364 15.65 -20.54 -4.02
CA ALA A 364 14.95 -21.79 -4.31
C ALA A 364 15.51 -22.96 -3.49
N ASN A 365 14.65 -23.90 -3.08
CA ASN A 365 15.08 -24.98 -2.20
C ASN A 365 16.06 -25.93 -2.92
N CYS A 366 17.23 -26.13 -2.32
CA CYS A 366 18.25 -27.08 -2.79
C CYS A 366 17.81 -28.55 -2.67
N HIS A 367 16.74 -28.84 -1.91
CA HIS A 367 16.35 -30.18 -1.50
C HIS A 367 17.55 -31.00 -1.01
N SER A 368 17.59 -32.29 -1.31
CA SER A 368 18.68 -33.19 -0.94
C SER A 368 19.86 -33.15 -1.93
N THR A 369 19.99 -32.10 -2.75
CA THR A 369 21.09 -31.97 -3.72
C THR A 369 22.41 -31.78 -2.98
N PRO A 370 23.37 -32.72 -3.08
CA PRO A 370 24.65 -32.61 -2.40
C PRO A 370 25.42 -31.36 -2.85
N ARG A 371 26.10 -30.70 -1.91
CA ARG A 371 26.93 -29.51 -2.18
C ARG A 371 26.17 -28.32 -2.77
N CYS A 372 24.86 -28.28 -2.60
CA CYS A 372 24.02 -27.13 -2.90
C CYS A 372 23.77 -26.31 -1.63
N GLN A 373 24.05 -25.01 -1.68
CA GLN A 373 23.64 -24.08 -0.62
C GLN A 373 22.78 -22.98 -1.22
N SER A 374 21.50 -22.95 -0.82
CA SER A 374 20.55 -21.92 -1.21
C SER A 374 20.76 -20.63 -0.42
N ALA A 375 20.26 -19.51 -0.94
CA ALA A 375 20.20 -18.27 -0.19
C ALA A 375 19.13 -18.34 0.91
N THR A 376 19.32 -17.56 1.97
CA THR A 376 18.40 -17.49 3.10
C THR A 376 17.57 -16.20 3.07
N PRO A 377 16.30 -16.23 3.45
CA PRO A 377 15.51 -17.42 3.81
C PRO A 377 15.17 -18.28 2.57
N THR A 378 15.28 -19.59 2.74
CA THR A 378 15.01 -20.58 1.69
C THR A 378 13.52 -20.65 1.38
N SER A 379 13.18 -20.78 0.10
CA SER A 379 11.82 -21.06 -0.36
C SER A 379 11.30 -22.41 0.17
N PRO A 380 9.97 -22.54 0.35
CA PRO A 380 9.36 -23.83 0.73
C PRO A 380 9.41 -24.88 -0.38
N ASP A 381 9.63 -24.47 -1.63
CA ASP A 381 9.64 -25.34 -2.82
C ASP A 381 10.84 -25.03 -3.76
N ILE A 382 10.85 -25.69 -4.91
CA ILE A 382 11.90 -25.59 -5.95
C ILE A 382 11.95 -24.24 -6.67
N TYR A 383 11.03 -23.31 -6.39
CA TYR A 383 10.98 -22.01 -7.06
C TYR A 383 11.49 -20.91 -6.13
N MET A 384 12.08 -19.86 -6.71
CA MET A 384 12.42 -18.68 -5.92
C MET A 384 11.17 -18.04 -5.31
N ARG A 385 11.38 -17.28 -4.23
CA ARG A 385 10.36 -16.42 -3.64
C ARG A 385 10.95 -15.05 -3.38
N ARG A 386 10.29 -14.00 -3.84
CA ARG A 386 10.77 -12.62 -3.77
C ARG A 386 11.19 -12.26 -2.35
N HIS A 387 12.44 -11.88 -2.21
CA HIS A 387 13.04 -11.53 -0.93
C HIS A 387 14.33 -10.73 -1.15
N ILE A 388 14.64 -9.84 -0.20
CA ILE A 388 15.82 -8.98 -0.23
C ILE A 388 17.01 -9.74 0.37
N SER A 389 18.22 -9.56 -0.16
CA SER A 389 19.44 -10.26 0.25
C SER A 389 19.40 -11.79 0.07
N ALA A 390 18.52 -12.30 -0.78
CA ALA A 390 18.26 -13.73 -0.97
C ALA A 390 18.62 -14.24 -2.37
N GLY A 391 19.54 -13.56 -3.05
CA GLY A 391 20.03 -13.92 -4.40
C GLY A 391 19.59 -12.94 -5.49
N PHE A 392 20.39 -12.88 -6.55
CA PHE A 392 20.23 -11.92 -7.64
C PHE A 392 18.91 -12.08 -8.39
N PHE A 393 18.57 -13.29 -8.84
CA PHE A 393 17.29 -13.55 -9.50
C PHE A 393 16.13 -13.44 -8.52
N THR A 394 16.33 -13.76 -7.24
CA THR A 394 15.30 -13.59 -6.21
C THR A 394 14.91 -12.12 -5.99
N GLU A 395 15.87 -11.20 -6.07
CA GLU A 395 15.61 -9.77 -6.00
C GLU A 395 15.00 -9.24 -7.30
N TRP A 396 15.64 -9.50 -8.43
CA TRP A 396 15.32 -8.82 -9.68
C TRP A 396 14.32 -9.58 -10.57
N GLY A 397 14.21 -10.89 -10.45
CA GLY A 397 13.24 -11.70 -11.17
C GLY A 397 13.70 -12.17 -12.54
N GLU A 398 12.78 -12.16 -13.51
CA GLU A 398 13.08 -12.56 -14.89
C GLU A 398 13.97 -11.53 -15.56
N MET A 399 15.19 -11.95 -15.90
CA MET A 399 16.24 -11.06 -16.41
C MET A 399 16.01 -10.55 -17.85
N PRO A 400 15.35 -11.29 -18.76
CA PRO A 400 14.96 -10.80 -20.08
C PRO A 400 14.07 -9.55 -20.07
N ASP A 401 13.37 -9.27 -18.97
CA ASP A 401 12.47 -8.11 -18.85
C ASP A 401 13.24 -6.78 -18.77
N TYR A 402 14.55 -6.82 -18.55
CA TYR A 402 15.41 -5.65 -18.45
C TYR A 402 16.03 -5.31 -19.80
N ALA A 403 15.32 -4.48 -20.56
CA ALA A 403 15.80 -4.00 -21.85
C ALA A 403 17.18 -3.33 -21.72
N GLY A 404 18.13 -3.74 -22.56
CA GLY A 404 19.50 -3.22 -22.57
C GLY A 404 20.46 -3.81 -21.52
N ALA A 405 19.99 -4.66 -20.61
CA ALA A 405 20.86 -5.43 -19.69
C ALA A 405 21.49 -6.68 -20.35
N ASN A 406 21.04 -7.01 -21.57
CA ASN A 406 21.55 -8.09 -22.42
C ASN A 406 21.45 -9.50 -21.82
N PHE A 407 20.58 -9.71 -20.83
CA PHE A 407 20.29 -11.04 -20.32
C PHE A 407 19.44 -11.82 -21.31
N THR A 408 19.79 -13.09 -21.50
CA THR A 408 19.01 -14.03 -22.31
C THR A 408 18.34 -15.04 -21.38
N ARG A 409 17.11 -15.43 -21.71
CA ARG A 409 16.38 -16.46 -20.96
C ARG A 409 17.16 -17.77 -21.05
N GLY A 410 17.45 -18.39 -19.92
CA GLY A 410 18.24 -19.61 -19.95
C GLY A 410 18.71 -20.10 -18.60
N ARG A 411 19.82 -20.83 -18.64
CA ARG A 411 20.45 -21.46 -17.49
C ARG A 411 21.82 -20.85 -17.28
N TYR A 412 22.13 -20.50 -16.05
CA TYR A 412 23.38 -19.86 -15.68
C TYR A 412 24.21 -20.79 -14.80
N TRP A 413 25.52 -20.85 -15.10
CA TRP A 413 26.46 -21.63 -14.32
C TRP A 413 26.57 -21.14 -12.87
N THR A 414 26.76 -22.10 -11.95
CA THR A 414 27.23 -21.80 -10.60
C THR A 414 28.52 -22.55 -10.29
N SER A 415 29.29 -22.05 -9.32
CA SER A 415 30.49 -22.74 -8.83
C SER A 415 30.19 -23.96 -7.96
N ASP A 416 28.95 -24.13 -7.50
CA ASP A 416 28.56 -25.25 -6.64
C ASP A 416 28.50 -26.55 -7.46
N GLY A 417 29.07 -27.63 -6.91
CA GLY A 417 29.05 -28.94 -7.55
C GLY A 417 30.21 -29.88 -7.20
N GLY A 418 30.46 -30.85 -8.08
CA GLY A 418 31.55 -31.84 -7.99
C GLY A 418 32.50 -31.78 -9.18
N ASN A 419 33.45 -32.73 -9.24
CA ASN A 419 34.44 -32.78 -10.31
C ASN A 419 33.74 -32.96 -11.67
N ASN A 420 33.90 -31.97 -12.55
CA ASN A 420 33.28 -31.87 -13.88
C ASN A 420 31.75 -31.83 -13.88
N SER A 421 31.11 -31.50 -12.74
CA SER A 421 29.67 -31.34 -12.72
C SER A 421 29.18 -30.23 -11.81
N HIS A 422 28.43 -29.30 -12.37
CA HIS A 422 28.03 -28.06 -11.72
C HIS A 422 26.52 -27.91 -11.67
N ILE A 423 26.05 -27.24 -10.61
CA ILE A 423 24.67 -26.83 -10.46
C ILE A 423 24.44 -25.60 -11.35
N HIS A 424 23.26 -25.51 -11.94
CA HIS A 424 22.87 -24.36 -12.73
C HIS A 424 21.51 -23.84 -12.28
N VAL A 425 21.26 -22.56 -12.53
CA VAL A 425 20.06 -21.86 -12.10
C VAL A 425 19.34 -21.31 -13.32
N PHE A 426 18.03 -21.53 -13.40
CA PHE A 426 17.18 -20.87 -14.38
C PHE A 426 16.93 -19.42 -13.94
N ASP A 427 17.18 -18.45 -14.81
CA ASP A 427 17.04 -17.03 -14.49
C ASP A 427 15.61 -16.62 -14.15
N HIS A 428 14.64 -17.10 -14.92
CA HIS A 428 13.24 -16.71 -14.77
C HIS A 428 12.54 -17.35 -13.56
N SER A 429 12.96 -18.54 -13.10
CA SER A 429 12.30 -19.27 -12.01
C SER A 429 13.12 -19.43 -10.75
N GLY A 430 14.44 -19.20 -10.84
CA GLY A 430 15.40 -19.52 -9.80
C GLY A 430 15.51 -21.01 -9.52
N GLN A 431 14.82 -21.84 -10.30
CA GLN A 431 14.85 -23.28 -10.14
C GLN A 431 16.27 -23.79 -10.38
N LEU A 432 16.63 -24.76 -9.55
CA LEU A 432 17.85 -25.53 -9.65
C LEU A 432 17.53 -26.81 -10.42
N ASP A 433 18.41 -27.20 -11.33
CA ASP A 433 18.38 -28.54 -11.91
C ASP A 433 19.75 -29.19 -11.75
N ASN A 434 19.73 -30.52 -11.78
CA ASN A 434 20.83 -31.37 -11.37
C ASN A 434 22.14 -31.04 -12.08
N HIS A 435 23.21 -31.54 -11.46
CA HIS A 435 24.56 -31.71 -11.99
C HIS A 435 24.61 -31.86 -13.52
N MET A 436 24.97 -30.78 -14.22
CA MET A 436 25.33 -30.86 -15.63
C MET A 436 26.83 -31.03 -15.77
N TRP A 437 27.23 -31.84 -16.74
CA TRP A 437 28.63 -32.03 -17.08
C TRP A 437 29.23 -30.79 -17.76
N ASP A 438 30.50 -30.52 -17.49
CA ASP A 438 31.29 -29.43 -18.08
C ASP A 438 31.50 -29.55 -19.61
N SER A 439 30.88 -30.54 -20.26
CA SER A 439 30.80 -30.66 -21.72
C SER A 439 29.64 -29.88 -22.34
N ARG A 440 28.70 -29.38 -21.52
CA ARG A 440 27.55 -28.58 -21.98
C ARG A 440 27.92 -27.09 -22.05
N GLN A 441 27.19 -26.35 -22.88
CA GLN A 441 27.32 -24.90 -22.98
C GLN A 441 26.10 -24.23 -22.32
N LEU A 442 26.34 -23.38 -21.33
CA LEU A 442 25.33 -22.55 -20.67
C LEU A 442 25.76 -21.08 -20.63
N LEU A 443 24.83 -20.20 -20.27
CA LEU A 443 25.10 -18.78 -20.12
C LEU A 443 26.05 -18.52 -18.94
N GLY A 444 26.93 -17.55 -19.14
CA GLY A 444 27.92 -17.12 -18.16
C GLY A 444 27.46 -15.89 -17.39
N LEU A 445 27.61 -15.93 -16.07
CA LEU A 445 27.42 -14.79 -15.19
C LEU A 445 28.60 -14.74 -14.22
N CYS A 446 29.10 -13.55 -13.93
CA CYS A 446 30.17 -13.35 -12.98
C CYS A 446 29.70 -12.42 -11.86
N VAL A 447 30.26 -12.57 -10.66
CA VAL A 447 29.92 -11.76 -9.48
C VAL A 447 31.16 -11.19 -8.81
N TYR A 448 31.02 -9.98 -8.28
CA TYR A 448 32.02 -9.30 -7.45
C TYR A 448 31.34 -8.60 -6.26
N PRO A 449 31.97 -8.56 -5.05
CA PRO A 449 33.14 -9.32 -4.66
C PRO A 449 32.82 -10.82 -4.64
N TYR A 450 33.78 -11.60 -5.14
CA TYR A 450 33.74 -13.05 -5.08
C TYR A 450 34.41 -13.51 -3.78
N PRO A 451 33.75 -14.32 -2.94
CA PRO A 451 34.29 -14.75 -1.66
C PRO A 451 35.45 -15.73 -1.77
#